data_AF-A0A239DHW6-F1
#
_entry.id   AF-A0A239DHW6-F1
#
_cell.length_a   1.000
_cell.length_b   1.000
_cell.length_c   1.000
_cell.angle_alpha   90.00
_cell.angle_beta   90.00
_cell.angle_gamma   90.00
#
_symmetry.space_group_name_H-M   'P 1'
#
loop_
_entity.id
_entity.type
_entity.pdbx_description
1 polymer ?
#
loop_
_entity_poly.entity_id
_entity_poly.type
_entity_poly.pdbx_seq_one_letter_code
_entity_poly.pdbx_strand_id
1 'polypeptide(L)' 'MAFDLHRTDGEVLRYDDAARFSFTATGHLVVYDARGNKTVYSHHSWNRIEEPVPPPRPMR' A
#
# COMPACT_ATOMS: atom_id res chain seq x y z
N MET A 1 -4.46 -8.17 -14.50
CA MET A 1 -4.34 -6.71 -14.30
C MET A 1 -2.90 -6.46 -13.94
N ALA A 2 -2.13 -5.91 -14.87
CA ALA A 2 -0.77 -5.46 -14.64
C ALA A 2 -0.77 -4.25 -13.69
N PHE A 3 0.29 -4.13 -12.89
CA PHE A 3 0.47 -3.01 -11.97
C PHE A 3 1.94 -2.69 -11.75
N ASP A 4 2.19 -1.42 -11.44
CA ASP A 4 3.52 -0.91 -11.11
C ASP A 4 3.58 -0.61 -9.61
N LEU A 5 4.65 -1.06 -8.95
CA LEU A 5 4.98 -0.71 -7.57
C LEU A 5 6.09 0.35 -7.60
N HIS A 6 5.76 1.55 -7.13
CA HIS A 6 6.69 2.67 -7.03
C HIS A 6 7.34 2.70 -5.65
N ARG A 7 8.66 2.67 -5.60
CA ARG A 7 9.44 2.73 -4.36
C ARG A 7 9.88 4.17 -4.06
N THR A 8 10.24 4.41 -2.80
CA THR A 8 10.62 5.75 -2.32
C THR A 8 11.92 6.29 -2.95
N ASP A 9 12.77 5.40 -3.46
CA ASP A 9 14.01 5.73 -4.16
C ASP A 9 13.78 6.00 -5.66
N GLY A 10 12.53 5.94 -6.13
CA GLY A 10 12.16 6.12 -7.52
C GLY A 10 12.24 4.84 -8.36
N GLU A 11 12.61 3.70 -7.79
CA GLU A 11 12.53 2.41 -8.48
C GLU A 11 11.08 2.06 -8.81
N VAL A 12 10.84 1.59 -10.03
CA VAL A 12 9.52 1.09 -10.48
C VAL A 12 9.64 -0.40 -10.77
N LEU A 13 8.95 -1.21 -9.97
CA LEU A 13 8.83 -2.65 -10.16
C LEU A 13 7.55 -2.94 -10.94
N ARG A 14 7.67 -3.59 -12.10
CA ARG A 14 6.53 -3.87 -12.99
C ARG A 14 6.09 -5.31 -12.86
N TYR A 15 4.80 -5.50 -12.63
CA TYR A 15 4.18 -6.82 -12.52
C TYR A 15 3.20 -7.04 -13.67
N ASP A 16 3.27 -8.23 -14.26
CA ASP A 16 2.39 -8.63 -15.34
C ASP A 16 0.95 -8.90 -14.88
N ASP A 17 0.08 -9.21 -15.84
CA ASP A 17 -1.35 -9.43 -15.59
C ASP A 17 -1.69 -10.62 -14.70
N ALA A 18 -0.79 -11.60 -14.57
CA ALA A 18 -0.98 -12.79 -13.75
C ALA A 18 -0.49 -12.59 -12.30
N ALA A 19 0.21 -11.49 -12.01
CA ALA A 19 0.59 -11.14 -10.66
C ALA A 19 -0.61 -10.84 -9.77
N ARG A 20 -0.45 -11.10 -8.48
CA ARG A 20 -1.48 -10.88 -7.46
C ARG A 20 -0.87 -10.16 -6.27
N PHE A 21 -1.61 -9.24 -5.66
CA PHE A 21 -1.18 -8.58 -4.44
C PHE A 21 -2.23 -8.68 -3.33
N SER A 22 -1.78 -8.59 -2.09
CA SER A 22 -2.61 -8.50 -0.89
C SER A 22 -1.93 -7.70 0.21
N PHE A 23 -2.67 -7.35 1.25
CA PHE A 23 -2.13 -6.73 2.45
C PHE A 23 -2.25 -7.68 3.64
N THR A 24 -1.22 -7.75 4.48
CA THR A 24 -1.31 -8.45 5.77
C THR A 24 -2.10 -7.64 6.78
N ALA A 25 -2.56 -8.28 7.87
CA ALA A 25 -3.23 -7.59 8.98
C ALA A 25 -2.36 -6.50 9.65
N THR A 26 -1.03 -6.59 9.51
CA THR A 26 -0.07 -5.61 10.02
C THR A 26 0.31 -4.55 8.98
N GLY A 27 -0.34 -4.54 7.82
CA GLY A 27 -0.17 -3.51 6.79
C GLY A 27 0.93 -3.79 5.76
N HIS A 28 1.56 -4.96 5.75
CA HIS A 28 2.59 -5.28 4.75
C HIS A 28 1.96 -5.60 3.40
N LEU A 29 2.56 -5.10 2.31
CA LEU A 29 2.18 -5.48 0.95
C LEU A 29 2.85 -6.82 0.62
N VAL A 30 2.05 -7.78 0.15
CA VAL A 30 2.52 -9.08 -0.34
C VAL A 30 2.22 -9.14 -1.83
N VAL A 31 3.23 -9.49 -2.64
CA VAL A 31 3.08 -9.70 -4.08
C VAL A 31 3.47 -11.14 -4.43
N TYR A 32 2.66 -11.77 -5.26
CA TYR A 32 2.95 -13.03 -5.94
C TYR A 32 3.16 -12.72 -7.42
N ASP A 33 4.32 -13.09 -7.97
CA ASP A 33 4.55 -13.01 -9.41
C ASP A 33 3.75 -14.08 -10.19
N ALA A 34 3.79 -14.03 -11.52
CA ALA A 34 3.10 -15.00 -12.38
C ALA A 34 3.53 -16.46 -12.16
N ARG A 35 4.72 -16.69 -11.59
CA ARG A 35 5.27 -18.01 -11.28
C ARG A 35 4.92 -18.45 -9.86
N GLY A 36 4.22 -17.62 -9.08
CA GLY A 36 3.86 -17.87 -7.69
C GLY A 36 4.97 -17.53 -6.69
N ASN A 37 6.06 -16.89 -7.12
CA ASN A 37 7.09 -16.45 -6.19
C ASN A 37 6.56 -15.30 -5.34
N LYS A 38 6.80 -15.38 -4.03
CA LYS A 38 6.30 -14.42 -3.05
C LYS A 38 7.38 -13.38 -2.70
N THR A 39 7.01 -12.11 -2.72
CA THR A 39 7.80 -11.01 -2.17
C THR A 39 6.96 -10.22 -1.16
N VAL A 40 7.57 -9.83 -0.05
CA VAL A 40 6.92 -9.04 1.01
C VAL A 40 7.62 -7.69 1.09
N TYR A 41 6.84 -6.63 1.02
CA TYR A 41 7.29 -5.26 1.14
C TYR A 41 6.80 -4.68 2.47
N SER A 42 7.71 -4.06 3.21
CA SER A 42 7.35 -3.18 4.33
C SER A 42 6.56 -2.00 3.75
N HIS A 43 5.24 -2.09 3.81
CA HIS A 43 4.36 -1.03 3.37
C HIS A 43 3.92 -0.25 4.61
N HIS A 44 4.67 0.79 4.95
CA HIS A 44 4.24 1.75 5.95
C HIS A 44 3.24 2.68 5.27
N SER A 45 1.94 2.41 5.40
CA SER A 45 0.91 3.31 4.91
C SER A 45 0.98 4.63 5.69
N TRP A 46 1.72 5.61 5.18
CA TRP A 46 1.60 7.02 5.58
C TRP A 46 0.45 7.72 4.85
N ASN A 47 -0.62 7.00 4.52
CA ASN A 47 -1.90 7.61 4.20
C ASN A 47 -2.67 7.83 5.50
N ARG A 48 -2.35 8.92 6.20
CA ARG A 48 -3.21 9.48 7.24
C ARG A 48 -4.53 9.85 6.55
N ILE A 49 -5.58 9.06 6.73
CA ILE A 49 -6.94 9.55 6.51
C ILE A 49 -7.17 10.57 7.63
N GLU A 50 -6.88 11.84 7.36
CA GLU A 50 -7.27 12.93 8.25
C GLU A 50 -8.78 13.12 8.11
N GLU A 51 -9.55 12.49 9.00
CA GLU A 51 -10.89 13.00 9.28
C GLU A 51 -10.74 14.46 9.76
N PRO A 52 -11.47 15.43 9.16
CA PRO A 52 -11.44 16.79 9.68
C PRO A 52 -12.04 16.79 11.09
N VAL A 53 -11.22 17.12 12.08
CA VAL A 53 -11.69 17.34 13.46
C VAL A 53 -12.60 18.58 13.45
N PRO A 54 -13.88 18.47 13.85
CA PRO A 54 -14.75 19.64 13.97
C PRO A 54 -14.16 20.61 15.02
N PRO A 55 -14.25 21.94 14.81
CA PRO A 55 -13.75 22.89 15.79
C PRO A 55 -14.45 22.71 17.14
N PRO A 56 -13.75 22.88 18.27
CA PRO A 56 -14.37 22.78 19.59
C PRO A 56 -15.48 23.82 19.72
N ARG A 57 -16.67 23.39 20.18
CA ARG A 57 -17.79 24.31 20.40
C ARG A 57 -17.42 25.28 21.53
N PRO A 58 -17.71 26.59 21.41
CA PRO A 58 -17.46 27.53 22.48
C PRO A 58 -18.33 27.18 23.69
N MET A 59 -17.69 27.02 24.85
CA MET A 59 -18.37 26.90 26.14
C MET A 59 -18.98 28.27 26.50
N ARG A 60 -20.28 28.30 26.78
CA ARG A 60 -20.99 29.47 27.32
C ARG A 60 -20.63 29.70 28.77
#